data_AF-A0A9E1R4A8-F1
#
_entry.id   AF-A0A9E1R4A8-F1
#
_cell.length_a   1.000
_cell.length_b   1.000
_cell.length_c   1.000
_cell.angle_alpha   90.00
_cell.angle_beta   90.00
_cell.angle_gamma   90.00
#
_symmetry.space_group_name_H-M   'P 1'
#
loop_
_entity.id
_entity.type
_entity.pdbx_description
1 polymer ?
#
loop_
_entity_poly.entity_id
_entity_poly.type
_entity_poly.pdbx_seq_one_letter_code
_entity_poly.pdbx_strand_id
1 'polypeptide(L)' 'MKILTLLLFVSSSALASGIDSDCTLNGKALHGKVQVVSSFPDFKVEG' A
#
# COMPACT_ATOMS: atom_id res chain seq x y z
N MET A 1 19.30 31.79 18.91
CA MET A 1 18.06 31.40 18.19
C MET A 1 18.39 30.90 16.78
N LYS A 2 18.82 29.64 16.63
CA LYS A 2 18.96 28.98 15.30
C LYS A 2 19.18 27.46 15.37
N ILE A 3 19.54 26.93 16.54
CA ILE A 3 19.89 25.50 16.72
C ILE A 3 18.68 24.60 17.04
N LEU A 4 17.49 25.18 17.30
CA LEU A 4 16.31 24.40 17.69
C LEU A 4 15.42 23.95 16.52
N THR A 5 15.78 24.24 15.27
CA THR A 5 14.92 23.98 14.10
C THR A 5 15.32 22.73 13.29
N LEU A 6 16.33 21.95 13.74
CA LEU A 6 16.90 20.86 12.94
C LEU A 6 16.42 19.44 13.29
N LEU A 7 15.60 19.24 14.33
CA LEU A 7 15.12 17.90 14.65
C LEU A 7 13.77 17.58 14.00
N LEU A 8 13.83 16.60 13.09
CA LEU A 8 12.84 15.55 12.84
C LEU A 8 11.69 15.88 11.89
N PHE A 9 12.01 16.02 10.61
CA PHE A 9 11.12 15.50 9.55
C PHE A 9 11.26 13.97 9.53
N VAL A 10 10.52 13.27 10.41
CA VAL A 10 10.31 11.83 10.27
C VAL A 10 9.34 11.66 9.11
N SER A 11 9.88 11.43 7.91
CA SER A 11 9.09 11.03 6.75
C SER A 11 8.51 9.64 7.03
N SER A 12 7.23 9.60 7.41
CA SER A 12 6.46 8.36 7.51
C SER A 12 6.28 7.79 6.11
N SER A 13 7.15 6.85 5.72
CA SER A 13 6.96 6.05 4.51
C SER A 13 5.76 5.14 4.74
N ALA A 14 4.61 5.52 4.18
CA ALA A 14 3.42 4.69 4.16
C ALA A 14 3.75 3.37 3.46
N LEU A 15 3.62 2.26 4.19
CA LEU A 15 3.82 0.92 3.65
C LEU A 15 2.74 0.67 2.59
N ALA A 16 3.13 0.71 1.31
CA ALA A 16 2.25 0.41 0.21
C ALA A 16 1.80 -1.05 0.33
N SER A 17 0.54 -1.27 0.71
CA SER A 17 -0.09 -2.59 0.78
C SER A 17 -0.45 -3.04 -0.64
N GLY A 18 0.56 -3.39 -1.43
CA GLY A 18 0.41 -4.00 -2.74
C GLY A 18 0.18 -5.51 -2.64
N ILE A 19 0.02 -6.15 -3.80
CA ILE A 19 0.06 -7.61 -3.90
C ILE A 19 1.52 -8.05 -3.74
N ASP A 20 1.78 -8.97 -2.80
CA ASP A 20 3.12 -9.52 -2.61
C ASP A 20 3.49 -10.53 -3.72
N SER A 21 4.78 -10.85 -3.82
CA SER A 21 5.33 -11.90 -4.68
C SER A 21 4.65 -13.26 -4.50
N ASP A 22 4.19 -13.57 -3.29
CA ASP A 22 3.45 -14.78 -2.96
C ASP A 22 1.96 -14.73 -3.36
N CYS A 23 1.55 -13.74 -4.17
CA CYS A 23 0.16 -13.50 -4.55
C CYS A 23 -0.76 -13.32 -3.33
N THR A 24 -0.29 -12.60 -2.33
CA THR A 24 -1.06 -12.28 -1.12
C THR A 24 -1.37 -10.79 -1.06
N LEU A 25 -2.55 -10.45 -0.51
CA LEU A 25 -2.94 -9.08 -0.21
C LEU A 25 -3.33 -9.02 1.27
N ASN A 26 -2.65 -8.17 2.06
CA ASN A 26 -2.84 -8.07 3.51
C ASN A 26 -2.75 -9.43 4.23
N GLY A 27 -1.79 -10.28 3.82
CA GLY A 27 -1.59 -11.62 4.38
C GLY A 27 -2.64 -12.67 3.96
N LYS A 28 -3.57 -12.33 3.07
CA LYS A 28 -4.53 -13.28 2.50
C LYS A 28 -4.11 -13.68 1.09
N ALA A 29 -4.00 -14.98 0.84
CA ALA A 29 -3.76 -15.50 -0.48
C ALA A 29 -4.93 -15.15 -1.42
N LEU A 30 -4.61 -14.61 -2.59
CA LEU A 30 -5.58 -14.28 -3.62
C LEU A 30 -5.79 -15.51 -4.50
N HIS A 31 -6.99 -16.12 -4.43
CA HIS A 31 -7.34 -17.28 -5.23
C HIS A 31 -8.84 -17.32 -5.53
N GLY A 32 -9.19 -17.72 -6.76
CA GLY A 32 -10.57 -17.87 -7.21
C GLY A 32 -10.95 -16.89 -8.31
N LYS A 33 -12.24 -16.56 -8.39
CA LYS A 33 -12.78 -15.66 -9.43
C LYS A 33 -12.55 -14.20 -9.03
N VAL A 34 -12.14 -13.40 -10.01
CA VAL A 34 -12.00 -11.95 -9.87
C VAL A 34 -13.29 -11.26 -10.32
N GLN A 35 -13.70 -10.22 -9.60
CA GLN A 35 -14.78 -9.33 -10.01
C GLN A 35 -14.21 -7.94 -10.32
N VAL A 36 -14.53 -7.42 -11.50
CA VAL A 36 -14.17 -6.05 -11.89
C VAL A 36 -15.32 -5.13 -11.49
N VAL A 37 -15.04 -4.17 -10.62
CA VAL A 37 -16.01 -3.18 -10.11
C VAL A 37 -15.60 -1.76 -10.49
N SER A 38 -16.57 -0.88 -10.69
CA SER A 38 -16.33 0.52 -11.06
C SER A 38 -15.97 1.40 -9.87
N SER A 39 -16.35 1.01 -8.65
CA SER A 39 -16.13 1.79 -7.43
C SER A 39 -15.66 0.87 -6.30
N PHE A 40 -14.69 1.35 -5.52
CA PHE A 40 -14.12 0.68 -4.34
C PHE A 40 -13.55 -0.73 -4.62
N PRO A 41 -12.65 -0.91 -5.60
CA PRO A 41 -11.94 -2.17 -5.74
C PRO A 41 -10.95 -2.39 -4.58
N ASP A 42 -10.73 -3.66 -4.21
CA ASP A 42 -9.74 -4.04 -3.19
C ASP A 42 -8.29 -3.76 -3.63
N PHE A 43 -8.02 -3.90 -4.93
CA PHE A 43 -6.73 -3.60 -5.55
C PHE A 43 -6.92 -3.18 -7.01
N LYS A 44 -5.97 -2.42 -7.54
CA LYS A 44 -5.96 -1.98 -8.94
C LYS A 44 -5.08 -2.90 -9.77
N VAL A 45 -5.54 -3.25 -10.96
CA VAL A 45 -4.72 -3.94 -11.97
C VAL A 45 -4.17 -2.87 -12.91
N GLU A 46 -2.85 -2.77 -13.02
CA GLU A 46 -2.16 -1.91 -14.00
C GLU A 46 -1.46 -2.84 -14.99
N GLY A 47 -1.68 -2.60 -16.28
CA GLY A 47 -1.09 -3.35 -17.39
C GLY A 47 -0.02 -2.53 -18.09
#